data_AF-A0A963V482-F1
#
_entry.id   AF-A0A963V482-F1
#
_cell.length_a   1.000
_cell.length_b   1.000
_cell.length_c   1.000
_cell.angle_alpha   90.00
_cell.angle_beta   90.00
_cell.angle_gamma   90.00
#
_symmetry.space_group_name_H-M   'P 1'
#
loop_
_entity.id
_entity.type
_entity.pdbx_description
1 polymer ?
#
loop_
_entity_poly.entity_id
_entity_poly.type
_entity_poly.pdbx_seq_one_letter_code
_entity_poly.pdbx_strand_id
1 'polypeptide(L)'
;MADKTKSATLTFGGKTLELPILSPTAGPDVIDIRKLYAQGDVFTYDPGFTSTAATDSSITYIDGDKGELLYRGYPIEQLAEKSHFLEVCYLLLYGELPTAEAMVDFETRVTNHTMVHEQMHYFFRGFRRDSHPMATMVGV
;
A
#
# COMPACT_ATOMS: atom_id res chain seq x y z
N MET A 1 6.79 14.67 6.23
CA MET A 1 6.75 16.15 6.34
C MET A 1 8.03 16.68 5.70
N ALA A 2 7.97 17.70 4.84
CA ALA A 2 9.15 18.20 4.13
C ALA A 2 10.11 18.88 5.12
N ASP A 3 11.27 18.30 5.34
CA ASP A 3 12.37 18.93 6.08
C ASP A 3 12.88 20.09 5.21
N LYS A 4 12.69 21.34 5.66
CA LYS A 4 12.98 22.55 4.87
C LYS A 4 14.47 22.78 4.56
N THR A 5 15.34 21.89 4.98
CA THR A 5 16.80 22.06 4.98
C THR A 5 17.53 21.16 3.99
N LYS A 6 16.87 20.17 3.38
CA LYS A 6 17.49 19.24 2.42
C LYS A 6 16.95 19.49 1.01
N SER A 7 17.81 19.94 0.10
CA SER A 7 17.52 20.06 -1.33
C SER A 7 18.57 19.28 -2.13
N ALA A 8 18.13 18.71 -3.25
CA ALA A 8 18.97 18.10 -4.26
C ALA A 8 19.11 19.06 -5.44
N THR A 9 20.29 19.17 -6.01
CA THR A 9 20.53 19.98 -7.20
C THR A 9 20.62 19.09 -8.43
N LEU A 10 19.79 19.35 -9.44
CA LEU A 10 19.81 18.64 -10.72
C LEU A 10 20.25 19.61 -11.82
N THR A 11 21.37 19.30 -12.48
CA THR A 11 21.94 20.13 -13.54
C THR A 11 21.91 19.40 -14.87
N PHE A 12 21.30 20.00 -15.89
CA PHE A 12 21.24 19.45 -17.25
C PHE A 12 21.06 20.58 -18.27
N GLY A 13 21.71 20.46 -19.43
CA GLY A 13 21.56 21.43 -20.53
C GLY A 13 21.85 22.89 -20.15
N GLY A 14 22.73 23.14 -19.16
CA GLY A 14 23.04 24.47 -18.65
C GLY A 14 22.00 25.07 -17.70
N LYS A 15 20.94 24.33 -17.35
CA LYS A 15 19.95 24.69 -16.33
C LYS A 15 20.27 23.95 -15.03
N THR A 16 20.06 24.64 -13.91
CA THR A 16 20.21 24.08 -12.56
C THR A 16 18.87 24.21 -11.85
N LEU A 17 18.33 23.10 -11.37
CA LEU A 17 17.08 23.04 -10.61
C LEU A 17 17.36 22.56 -9.19
N GLU A 18 16.71 23.18 -8.22
CA GLU A 18 16.67 22.67 -6.85
C GLU A 18 15.37 21.90 -6.63
N LEU A 19 15.51 20.65 -6.19
CA LEU A 19 14.43 19.73 -5.92
C LEU A 19 14.39 19.45 -4.41
N PRO A 20 13.23 19.59 -3.74
CA PRO A 20 13.11 19.25 -2.33
C PRO A 20 13.36 17.77 -2.07
N ILE A 21 14.01 17.46 -0.95
CA ILE A 21 14.12 16.09 -0.44
C ILE A 21 13.06 15.88 0.64
N LEU A 22 12.31 14.80 0.54
CA LEU A 22 11.31 14.39 1.53
C LEU A 22 11.88 13.20 2.31
N SER A 23 11.91 13.32 3.63
CA SER A 23 12.29 12.23 4.53
C SER A 23 11.03 11.52 5.03
N PRO A 24 10.86 10.21 4.75
CA PRO A 24 9.77 9.42 5.32
C PRO A 24 10.05 9.08 6.79
N THR A 25 9.05 8.57 7.50
CA THR A 25 9.21 8.08 8.88
C THR A 25 10.12 6.84 8.94
N ALA A 26 10.06 6.00 7.91
CA ALA A 26 10.91 4.82 7.74
C ALA A 26 11.27 4.66 6.26
N GLY A 27 12.49 4.19 5.98
CA GLY A 27 13.01 4.02 4.62
C GLY A 27 13.89 5.18 4.12
N PRO A 28 14.29 5.15 2.85
CA PRO A 28 15.20 6.13 2.26
C PRO A 28 14.52 7.47 1.95
N ASP A 29 15.32 8.54 1.96
CA ASP A 29 14.90 9.87 1.50
C ASP A 29 14.51 9.84 0.01
N VAL A 30 13.47 10.61 -0.37
CA VAL A 30 12.99 10.70 -1.77
C VAL A 30 13.12 12.12 -2.31
N ILE A 31 13.42 12.25 -3.60
CA ILE A 31 13.54 13.53 -4.28
C ILE A 31 12.20 13.88 -4.93
N ASP A 32 11.65 15.05 -4.61
CA ASP A 32 10.39 15.52 -5.18
C ASP A 32 10.59 16.08 -6.60
N ILE A 33 10.23 15.27 -7.60
CA ILE A 33 10.29 15.62 -9.03
C ILE A 33 8.96 16.16 -9.59
N ARG A 34 7.95 16.47 -8.76
CA ARG A 34 6.61 16.90 -9.25
C ARG A 34 6.65 18.14 -10.13
N LYS A 35 7.61 19.04 -9.90
CA LYS A 35 7.77 20.30 -10.67
C LYS A 35 8.82 20.18 -11.79
N LEU A 36 9.41 19.00 -11.98
CA LEU A 36 10.54 18.80 -12.90
C LEU A 36 10.18 19.16 -14.34
N TYR A 37 9.02 18.72 -14.83
CA TYR A 37 8.59 19.07 -16.18
C TYR A 37 8.30 20.58 -16.33
N ALA A 38 7.60 21.17 -15.36
CA ALA A 38 7.23 22.59 -15.41
C ALA A 38 8.44 23.54 -15.36
N GLN A 39 9.53 23.16 -14.69
CA GLN A 39 10.72 24.01 -14.53
C GLN A 39 11.85 23.62 -15.50
N GLY A 40 11.92 22.35 -15.88
CA GLY A 40 13.03 21.75 -16.61
C GLY A 40 12.73 21.38 -18.05
N ASP A 41 11.46 21.21 -18.41
CA ASP A 41 11.01 20.66 -19.69
C ASP A 41 11.59 19.26 -19.98
N VAL A 42 11.73 18.45 -18.92
CA VAL A 42 12.29 17.08 -18.98
C VAL A 42 11.47 16.12 -18.13
N PHE A 43 11.51 14.83 -18.49
CA PHE A 43 10.94 13.72 -17.74
C PHE A 43 12.04 12.77 -17.26
N THR A 44 11.75 12.02 -16.19
CA THR A 44 12.54 10.85 -15.82
C THR A 44 12.15 9.67 -16.71
N TYR A 45 13.09 8.79 -16.99
CA TYR A 45 12.85 7.56 -17.74
C TYR A 45 13.27 6.35 -16.90
N ASP A 46 12.30 5.72 -16.24
CA ASP A 46 12.48 4.58 -15.34
C ASP A 46 11.44 3.48 -15.66
N PRO A 47 11.62 2.75 -16.77
CA PRO A 47 10.72 1.65 -17.13
C PRO A 47 10.81 0.55 -16.06
N GLY A 48 9.72 0.38 -15.30
CA GLY A 48 9.65 -0.57 -14.20
C GLY A 48 9.58 0.06 -12.81
N PHE A 49 9.64 1.41 -12.71
CA PHE A 49 9.52 2.14 -11.43
C PHE A 49 10.53 1.71 -10.36
N THR A 50 11.75 1.34 -10.77
CA THR A 50 12.76 0.79 -9.86
C THR A 50 13.29 1.82 -8.87
N SER A 51 13.30 3.09 -9.27
CA SER A 51 13.85 4.22 -8.50
C SER A 51 12.80 5.30 -8.27
N THR A 52 11.52 5.00 -8.51
CA THR A 52 10.42 5.97 -8.46
C THR A 52 9.44 5.62 -7.33
N ALA A 53 9.38 6.48 -6.31
CA ALA A 53 8.33 6.40 -5.29
C ALA A 53 7.03 7.00 -5.83
N ALA A 54 6.04 6.15 -6.14
CA ALA A 54 4.78 6.56 -6.78
C ALA A 54 3.71 7.09 -5.81
N THR A 55 3.72 6.64 -4.55
CA THR A 55 2.73 7.03 -3.54
C THR A 55 3.36 7.17 -2.15
N ASP A 56 2.71 7.98 -1.31
CA ASP A 56 2.90 7.95 0.14
C ASP A 56 1.96 6.91 0.74
N SER A 57 2.41 6.16 1.75
CA SER A 57 1.63 5.13 2.43
C SER A 57 2.10 4.93 3.87
N SER A 58 1.14 4.77 4.78
CA SER A 58 1.36 4.46 6.18
C SER A 58 0.87 3.07 6.58
N ILE A 59 0.63 2.18 5.60
CA ILE A 59 0.00 0.87 5.82
C ILE A 59 1.05 -0.19 6.18
N THR A 60 2.01 -0.41 5.28
CA THR A 60 3.01 -1.47 5.40
C THR A 60 4.39 -0.92 5.10
N TYR A 61 5.37 -1.29 5.90
CA TYR A 61 6.78 -1.02 5.66
C TYR A 61 7.53 -2.33 5.40
N ILE A 62 8.42 -2.32 4.41
CA ILE A 62 9.21 -3.48 4.00
C ILE A 62 10.66 -3.02 3.85
N ASP A 63 11.58 -3.71 4.54
CA ASP A 63 13.02 -3.59 4.34
C ASP A 63 13.54 -4.97 3.88
N GLY A 64 13.77 -5.10 2.57
CA GLY A 64 14.19 -6.37 1.96
C GLY A 64 15.60 -6.81 2.37
N ASP A 65 16.48 -5.86 2.68
CA ASP A 65 17.87 -6.16 3.05
C ASP A 65 17.96 -6.71 4.48
N LYS A 66 17.11 -6.18 5.38
CA LYS A 66 17.00 -6.67 6.76
C LYS A 66 15.98 -7.79 6.94
N GLY A 67 15.10 -8.01 5.96
CA GLY A 67 13.99 -8.95 6.06
C GLY A 67 12.90 -8.48 7.02
N GLU A 68 12.71 -7.16 7.18
CA GLU A 68 11.70 -6.60 8.08
C GLU A 68 10.37 -6.36 7.33
N LEU A 69 9.27 -6.79 7.93
CA LEU A 69 7.91 -6.53 7.46
C LEU A 69 7.06 -6.02 8.63
N LEU A 70 6.55 -4.80 8.51
CA LEU A 70 5.75 -4.14 9.53
C LEU A 70 4.37 -3.77 8.98
N TYR A 71 3.30 -4.12 9.70
CA TYR A 71 1.95 -3.62 9.44
C TYR A 71 1.59 -2.56 10.46
N ARG A 72 1.35 -1.32 10.00
CA ARG A 72 1.11 -0.15 10.87
C ARG A 72 2.16 0.03 11.97
N GLY A 73 3.39 -0.42 11.72
CA GLY A 73 4.51 -0.40 12.68
C GLY A 73 4.68 -1.67 13.53
N TYR A 74 3.73 -2.61 13.50
CA TYR A 74 3.83 -3.88 14.21
C TYR A 74 4.58 -4.94 13.37
N PRO A 75 5.60 -5.62 13.93
CA PRO A 75 6.28 -6.71 13.23
C PRO A 75 5.34 -7.86 12.88
N ILE A 76 5.48 -8.40 11.66
CA ILE A 76 4.61 -9.47 11.17
C ILE A 76 4.63 -10.72 12.07
N GLU A 77 5.79 -11.04 12.65
CA GLU A 77 5.96 -12.19 13.56
C GLU A 77 5.04 -12.08 14.78
N GLN A 78 4.93 -10.87 15.35
CA GLN A 78 4.08 -10.63 16.50
C GLN A 78 2.59 -10.75 16.15
N LEU A 79 2.21 -10.24 14.98
CA LEU A 79 0.82 -10.35 14.51
C LEU A 79 0.46 -11.80 14.18
N ALA A 80 1.38 -12.56 13.59
CA ALA A 80 1.14 -13.96 13.26
C ALA A 80 1.00 -14.85 14.51
N GLU A 81 1.77 -14.59 15.57
CA GLU A 81 1.74 -15.39 16.80
C GLU A 81 0.64 -14.98 17.79
N LYS A 82 0.33 -13.68 17.88
CA LYS A 82 -0.49 -13.13 18.97
C LYS A 82 -1.83 -12.57 18.51
N SER A 83 -2.01 -12.32 17.22
CA SER A 83 -3.23 -11.78 16.65
C SER A 83 -3.93 -12.82 15.78
N HIS A 84 -5.10 -12.47 15.24
CA HIS A 84 -5.88 -13.31 14.36
C HIS A 84 -6.36 -12.51 13.16
N PHE A 85 -6.82 -13.20 12.12
CA PHE A 85 -7.01 -12.60 10.79
C PHE A 85 -7.89 -11.34 10.79
N LEU A 86 -9.04 -11.35 11.48
CA LEU A 86 -9.96 -10.21 11.50
C LEU A 86 -9.38 -9.00 12.24
N GLU A 87 -8.60 -9.22 13.30
CA GLU A 87 -7.91 -8.15 14.03
C GLU A 87 -6.82 -7.50 13.16
N VAL A 88 -6.09 -8.29 12.38
CA VAL A 88 -5.14 -7.78 11.39
C VAL A 88 -5.86 -7.03 10.26
N CYS A 89 -7.01 -7.51 9.78
CA CYS A 89 -7.83 -6.76 8.82
C CYS A 89 -8.27 -5.41 9.37
N TYR A 90 -8.71 -5.36 10.64
CA TYR A 90 -9.06 -4.13 11.32
C TYR A 90 -7.86 -3.18 11.38
N LEU A 91 -6.70 -3.68 11.82
CA LEU A 91 -5.45 -2.90 11.89
C LEU A 91 -5.08 -2.27 10.55
N LEU A 92 -5.13 -3.05 9.46
CA LEU A 92 -4.78 -2.55 8.13
C LEU A 92 -5.78 -1.49 7.64
N LEU A 93 -7.07 -1.68 7.89
CA LEU A 93 -8.12 -0.78 7.44
C LEU A 93 -8.17 0.53 8.24
N TYR A 94 -8.06 0.45 9.57
CA TYR A 94 -8.28 1.59 10.48
C TYR A 94 -6.99 2.20 11.04
N GLY A 95 -5.86 1.50 10.94
CA GLY A 95 -4.55 2.03 11.34
C GLY A 95 -4.12 1.70 12.76
N GLU A 96 -5.03 1.23 13.61
CA GLU A 96 -4.78 0.92 15.02
C GLU A 96 -5.39 -0.45 15.38
N LEU A 97 -4.89 -1.06 16.45
CA LEU A 97 -5.48 -2.29 16.98
C LEU A 97 -6.86 -2.01 17.59
N PRO A 98 -7.84 -2.91 17.39
CA PRO A 98 -9.19 -2.71 17.91
C PRO A 98 -9.23 -2.80 19.43
N THR A 99 -10.15 -2.06 20.05
CA THR A 99 -10.58 -2.34 21.42
C THR A 99 -11.46 -3.58 21.43
N ALA A 100 -11.68 -4.19 22.61
CA ALA A 100 -12.56 -5.36 22.73
C ALA A 100 -13.97 -5.09 22.17
N GLU A 101 -14.52 -3.89 22.40
CA GLU A 101 -15.82 -3.49 21.87
C GLU A 101 -15.80 -3.31 20.34
N ALA A 102 -14.76 -2.64 19.81
CA ALA A 102 -14.61 -2.43 18.37
C ALA A 102 -14.40 -3.76 17.62
N MET A 103 -13.73 -4.72 18.26
CA MET A 103 -13.52 -6.05 17.70
C MET A 103 -14.85 -6.78 17.54
N VAL A 104 -15.69 -6.80 18.59
CA VAL A 104 -17.01 -7.45 18.53
C VAL A 104 -17.91 -6.80 17.48
N ASP A 105 -17.91 -5.47 17.36
CA ASP A 105 -18.64 -4.77 16.30
C ASP A 105 -18.14 -5.18 14.90
N PHE A 106 -16.82 -5.17 14.71
CA PHE A 106 -16.21 -5.53 13.42
C PHE A 106 -16.52 -6.98 13.03
N GLU A 107 -16.37 -7.94 13.94
CA GLU A 107 -16.71 -9.35 13.69
C GLU A 107 -18.19 -9.52 13.38
N THR A 108 -19.07 -8.84 14.11
CA THR A 108 -20.52 -8.89 13.88
C THR A 108 -20.87 -8.36 12.50
N ARG A 109 -20.26 -7.23 12.11
CA ARG A 109 -20.46 -6.63 10.78
C ARG A 109 -19.98 -7.56 9.67
N VAL A 110 -18.80 -8.17 9.81
CA VAL A 110 -18.28 -9.12 8.83
C VAL A 110 -19.20 -10.34 8.73
N THR A 111 -19.56 -10.94 9.87
CA THR A 111 -20.40 -12.15 9.93
C THR A 111 -21.76 -11.95 9.26
N ASN A 112 -22.40 -10.80 9.49
CA ASN A 112 -23.71 -10.47 8.92
C ASN A 112 -23.69 -10.22 7.40
N HIS A 113 -22.52 -10.06 6.78
CA HIS A 113 -22.38 -9.82 5.33
C HIS A 113 -21.64 -10.95 4.60
N THR A 114 -21.55 -12.13 5.20
CA THR A 114 -20.92 -13.31 4.57
C THR A 114 -21.76 -13.93 3.45
N MET A 115 -23.08 -13.82 3.53
CA MET A 115 -24.00 -14.38 2.53
C MET A 115 -24.04 -13.51 1.27
N VAL A 116 -23.72 -14.12 0.13
CA VAL A 116 -23.88 -13.48 -1.18
C VAL A 116 -25.33 -13.52 -1.64
N HIS A 117 -25.73 -12.56 -2.46
CA HIS A 117 -27.07 -12.53 -3.03
C HIS A 117 -27.31 -13.77 -3.91
N GLU A 118 -28.46 -14.43 -3.78
CA GLU A 118 -28.80 -15.67 -4.50
C GLU A 118 -28.61 -15.58 -6.02
N GLN A 119 -28.81 -14.39 -6.60
CA GLN A 119 -28.58 -14.16 -8.03
C GLN A 119 -27.13 -14.44 -8.47
N MET A 120 -26.16 -14.22 -7.58
CA MET A 120 -24.75 -14.52 -7.83
C MET A 120 -24.51 -16.01 -8.02
N HIS A 121 -25.28 -16.89 -7.36
CA HIS A 121 -25.16 -18.34 -7.57
C HIS A 121 -25.49 -18.76 -9.00
N TYR A 122 -26.40 -18.08 -9.70
CA TYR A 122 -26.66 -18.35 -11.11
C TYR A 122 -25.48 -17.94 -12.00
N PHE A 123 -24.78 -16.86 -11.64
CA PHE A 123 -23.61 -16.40 -12.37
C PHE A 123 -22.47 -17.43 -12.31
N PHE A 124 -22.21 -18.01 -11.13
CA PHE A 124 -21.23 -19.11 -10.98
C PHE A 124 -21.58 -20.36 -11.81
N ARG A 125 -22.87 -20.66 -12.00
CA ARG A 125 -23.33 -21.79 -12.84
C ARG A 125 -23.09 -21.58 -14.34
N GLY A 126 -22.86 -20.33 -14.77
CA GLY A 126 -22.54 -20.01 -16.16
C GLY A 126 -21.14 -20.42 -16.58
N PHE A 127 -20.23 -20.64 -15.64
CA PHE A 127 -18.88 -21.10 -15.94
C PHE A 127 -18.85 -22.61 -16.20
N ARG A 128 -17.93 -23.04 -17.07
CA ARG A 128 -17.62 -24.46 -17.20
C ARG A 128 -17.05 -25.00 -15.89
N ARG A 129 -17.30 -26.27 -15.59
CA ARG A 129 -16.82 -26.92 -14.35
C ARG A 129 -15.30 -27.11 -14.31
N ASP A 130 -14.64 -27.05 -15.46
CA ASP A 130 -13.18 -27.12 -15.62
C ASP A 130 -12.51 -25.73 -15.71
N SER A 131 -13.27 -24.64 -15.55
CA SER A 131 -12.73 -23.29 -15.49
C SER A 131 -11.75 -23.15 -14.31
N HIS A 132 -10.63 -22.47 -14.56
CA HIS A 132 -9.66 -22.19 -13.52
C HIS A 132 -10.29 -21.31 -12.41
N PRO A 133 -10.16 -21.67 -11.12
CA PRO A 133 -10.82 -20.94 -10.03
C PRO A 133 -10.55 -19.42 -10.01
N MET A 134 -9.32 -19.00 -10.31
CA MET A 134 -9.00 -17.56 -10.42
C MET A 134 -9.73 -16.87 -11.58
N ALA A 135 -9.96 -17.54 -12.71
CA ALA A 135 -10.70 -16.97 -13.83
C ALA A 135 -12.18 -16.82 -13.46
N THR A 136 -12.74 -17.78 -12.72
CA THR A 136 -14.08 -17.68 -12.17
C THR A 136 -14.16 -16.54 -11.14
N MET A 137 -13.20 -16.41 -10.22
CA MET A 137 -13.16 -15.34 -9.22
C MET A 137 -13.12 -13.94 -9.85
N VAL A 138 -12.30 -13.72 -10.88
CA VAL A 138 -12.22 -12.41 -11.55
C VAL A 138 -13.48 -12.07 -12.34
N GLY A 139 -14.19 -13.08 -12.83
CA GLY A 139 -15.38 -12.88 -13.65
C GLY A 139 -16.66 -12.54 -12.87
N VAL A 140 -16.73 -12.92 -11.58
CA VAL A 140 -17.90 -12.77 -10.70
C VAL A 140 -17.64 -11.69 -9.64
#